data_AF-A0A445ILZ0-F1
#
_entry.id   AF-A0A445ILZ0-F1
#
_cell.length_a   1.000
_cell.length_b   1.000
_cell.length_c   1.000
_cell.angle_alpha   90.00
_cell.angle_beta   90.00
_cell.angle_gamma   90.00
#
_symmetry.space_group_name_H-M   'P 1'
#
loop_
_entity.id
_entity.type
_entity.pdbx_description
1 polymer ?
#
loop_
_entity_poly.entity_id
_entity_poly.type
_entity_poly.pdbx_seq_one_letter_code
_entity_poly.pdbx_strand_id
1 'polypeptide(L)'
;NELSGKGMGASVGVAQYGKDLIKLILSTLYESSKFKPSLVAPGGFYEKYWYDRLLQVSGLGIINVLTHHLYNLGPGSDEHLERKILDHERLSRVESIFGNLSEIIKIYGPWSSAWVGEAGGAYNSGVNHVSNRFLNSFCALLWHRLMGKKVLAVSSDVHIKDFYLQLGNVSRS
;
A
#
# COMPACT_ATOMS: atom_id res chain seq x y z
N ASN A 1 1.09 2.00 12.92
CA ASN A 1 1.49 1.01 11.90
C ASN A 1 1.06 -0.35 12.39
N GLU A 2 0.52 -1.21 11.52
CA GLU A 2 0.20 -2.62 11.76
C GLU A 2 -0.72 -2.91 12.96
N LEU A 3 -1.68 -2.02 13.22
CA LEU A 3 -2.67 -2.17 14.29
C LEU A 3 -3.97 -2.85 13.83
N SER A 4 -4.12 -3.08 12.52
CA SER A 4 -5.33 -3.66 11.92
C SER A 4 -5.41 -5.18 12.12
N GLY A 5 -6.64 -5.69 12.22
CA GLY A 5 -6.91 -7.13 12.31
C GLY A 5 -6.18 -7.78 13.50
N LYS A 6 -5.37 -8.80 13.20
CA LYS A 6 -4.57 -9.52 14.21
C LYS A 6 -3.40 -8.68 14.77
N GLY A 7 -2.99 -7.63 14.06
CA GLY A 7 -1.90 -6.74 14.42
C GLY A 7 -0.53 -7.40 14.49
N MET A 8 0.52 -6.58 14.62
CA MET A 8 1.89 -7.03 14.94
C MET A 8 2.30 -6.42 16.28
N GLY A 9 2.39 -7.26 17.32
CA GLY A 9 2.69 -6.85 18.70
C GLY A 9 1.52 -6.18 19.45
N ALA A 10 0.73 -5.36 18.76
CA ALA A 10 -0.48 -4.73 19.29
C ALA A 10 -1.58 -4.67 18.22
N SER A 11 -2.84 -4.59 18.65
CA SER A 11 -3.98 -4.39 17.75
C SER A 11 -4.98 -3.41 18.34
N VAL A 12 -5.71 -2.72 17.47
CA VAL A 12 -6.79 -1.81 17.84
C VAL A 12 -8.06 -2.26 17.13
N GLY A 13 -9.17 -2.34 17.87
CA GLY A 13 -10.47 -2.65 17.30
C GLY A 13 -10.87 -1.61 16.25
N VAL A 14 -11.39 -2.07 15.10
CA VAL A 14 -11.71 -1.21 13.95
C VAL A 14 -12.61 -0.02 14.30
N ALA A 15 -13.56 -0.20 15.22
CA ALA A 15 -14.46 0.85 15.65
C ALA A 15 -13.73 1.98 16.41
N GLN A 16 -12.72 1.62 17.23
CA GLN A 16 -11.91 2.60 17.93
C GLN A 16 -10.96 3.30 16.96
N TYR A 17 -10.27 2.51 16.11
CA TYR A 17 -9.37 3.05 15.10
C TYR A 17 -10.08 4.07 14.19
N GLY A 18 -11.28 3.76 13.71
CA GLY A 18 -12.07 4.69 12.90
C GLY A 18 -12.47 5.97 13.63
N LYS A 19 -12.84 5.88 14.92
CA LYS A 19 -13.10 7.07 15.76
C LYS A 19 -11.85 7.94 15.88
N ASP A 20 -10.69 7.32 16.03
CA ASP A 20 -9.42 8.04 16.13
C ASP A 20 -9.07 8.74 14.82
N LEU A 21 -9.36 8.13 13.67
CA LEU A 21 -9.22 8.77 12.35
C LEU A 21 -10.16 9.97 12.18
N ILE A 22 -11.43 9.86 12.59
CA ILE A 22 -12.38 10.98 12.53
C ILE A 22 -11.93 12.13 13.44
N LYS A 23 -11.43 11.79 14.63
CA LYS A 23 -10.90 12.75 15.60
C LYS A 23 -9.56 13.35 15.17
N LEU A 24 -8.87 12.79 14.19
CA LEU A 24 -7.72 13.44 13.59
C LEU A 24 -8.25 14.66 12.83
N ILE A 25 -8.36 15.79 13.54
CA ILE A 25 -9.03 17.01 13.06
C ILE A 25 -8.14 17.72 12.02
N LEU A 26 -7.85 17.07 10.90
CA LEU A 26 -7.06 17.62 9.81
C LEU A 26 -7.65 18.94 9.33
N SER A 27 -8.99 19.07 9.35
CA SER A 27 -9.67 20.33 9.01
C SER A 27 -9.36 21.48 9.96
N THR A 28 -9.14 21.22 11.25
CA THR A 28 -8.78 22.24 12.26
C THR A 28 -7.29 22.47 12.29
N LEU A 29 -6.47 21.41 12.24
CA LEU A 29 -5.01 21.53 12.20
C LEU A 29 -4.52 22.28 10.96
N TYR A 30 -5.26 22.19 9.86
CA TYR A 30 -4.94 22.83 8.58
C TYR A 30 -6.02 23.84 8.15
N GLU A 31 -6.73 24.47 9.10
CA GLU A 31 -7.82 25.41 8.79
C GLU A 31 -7.34 26.63 7.99
N SER A 32 -6.18 27.19 8.37
CA SER A 32 -5.56 28.32 7.66
C SER A 32 -4.78 27.90 6.41
N SER A 33 -4.70 26.61 6.12
CA SER A 33 -3.97 26.10 4.96
C SER A 33 -4.89 26.03 3.75
N LYS A 34 -4.40 26.49 2.60
CA LYS A 34 -5.05 26.25 1.30
C LYS A 34 -5.00 24.78 0.88
N PHE A 35 -4.10 24.00 1.47
CA PHE A 35 -3.91 22.58 1.18
C PHE A 35 -4.25 21.73 2.41
N LYS A 36 -5.24 20.85 2.25
CA LYS A 36 -5.59 19.85 3.25
C LYS A 36 -4.88 18.54 2.91
N PRO A 37 -4.18 17.90 3.85
CA PRO A 37 -3.49 16.65 3.58
C PRO A 37 -4.48 15.50 3.36
N SER A 38 -4.09 14.54 2.51
CA SER A 38 -4.82 13.28 2.35
C SER A 38 -4.55 12.36 3.54
N LEU A 39 -5.60 11.71 4.06
CA LEU A 39 -5.46 10.71 5.10
C LEU A 39 -5.21 9.32 4.49
N VAL A 40 -4.14 8.69 4.96
CA VAL A 40 -3.65 7.38 4.51
C VAL A 40 -3.74 6.41 5.69
N ALA A 41 -4.51 5.32 5.55
CA ALA A 41 -4.79 4.39 6.65
C ALA A 41 -5.24 3.01 6.11
N PRO A 42 -5.17 1.91 6.89
CA PRO A 42 -4.62 1.82 8.25
C PRO A 42 -3.11 1.53 8.32
N GLY A 43 -2.45 1.24 7.20
CA GLY A 43 -1.04 0.83 7.20
C GLY A 43 -0.83 -0.48 7.96
N GLY A 44 -1.51 -1.55 7.55
CA GLY A 44 -1.34 -2.88 8.14
C GLY A 44 -1.67 -3.99 7.14
N PHE A 45 -1.68 -5.25 7.59
CA PHE A 45 -2.03 -6.37 6.72
C PHE A 45 -3.52 -6.37 6.40
N TYR A 46 -3.84 -6.71 5.15
CA TYR A 46 -5.23 -6.81 4.70
C TYR A 46 -5.97 -7.92 5.45
N GLU A 47 -7.07 -7.55 6.09
CA GLU A 47 -8.04 -8.48 6.68
C GLU A 47 -9.44 -7.97 6.29
N LYS A 48 -10.21 -8.83 5.62
CA LYS A 48 -11.42 -8.41 4.91
C LYS A 48 -12.42 -7.74 5.86
N TYR A 49 -12.75 -8.39 6.97
CA TYR A 49 -13.75 -7.84 7.89
C TYR A 49 -13.32 -6.49 8.46
N TRP A 50 -12.06 -6.38 8.86
CA TRP A 50 -11.51 -5.16 9.45
C TRP A 50 -11.48 -4.02 8.45
N TYR A 51 -11.08 -4.27 7.20
CA TYR A 51 -11.04 -3.24 6.15
C TYR A 51 -12.44 -2.80 5.71
N ASP A 52 -13.36 -3.73 5.54
CA ASP A 52 -14.77 -3.44 5.21
C ASP A 52 -15.38 -2.54 6.29
N ARG A 53 -15.17 -2.92 7.55
CA ARG A 53 -15.70 -2.16 8.69
C ARG A 53 -15.01 -0.82 8.85
N LEU A 54 -13.72 -0.69 8.53
CA LEU A 54 -13.01 0.57 8.66
C LEU A 54 -13.68 1.67 7.83
N LEU A 55 -13.91 1.41 6.54
CA LEU A 55 -14.56 2.38 5.64
C LEU A 55 -15.97 2.74 6.12
N GLN A 56 -16.72 1.76 6.63
CA GLN A 56 -18.06 1.98 7.16
C GLN A 56 -18.06 2.85 8.43
N VAL A 57 -17.14 2.61 9.36
CA VAL A 57 -17.11 3.33 10.64
C VAL A 57 -16.38 4.67 10.57
N SER A 58 -15.42 4.84 9.65
CA SER A 58 -14.76 6.12 9.43
C SER A 58 -15.69 7.10 8.72
N GLY A 59 -16.53 6.61 7.81
CA GLY A 59 -17.47 7.44 7.07
C GLY A 59 -16.84 8.18 5.87
N LEU A 60 -17.70 8.94 5.20
CA LEU A 60 -17.43 9.54 3.89
C LEU A 60 -16.28 10.54 3.92
N GLY A 61 -15.34 10.37 3.00
CA GLY A 61 -14.25 11.31 2.75
C GLY A 61 -13.15 11.32 3.81
N ILE A 62 -13.27 10.51 4.88
CA ILE A 62 -12.26 10.46 5.95
C ILE A 62 -10.97 9.80 5.46
N ILE A 63 -11.05 8.61 4.86
CA ILE A 63 -9.89 7.90 4.34
C ILE A 63 -9.78 8.16 2.84
N ASN A 64 -8.74 8.88 2.41
CA ASN A 64 -8.48 9.16 1.00
C ASN A 64 -7.69 8.03 0.33
N VAL A 65 -6.82 7.36 1.10
CA VAL A 65 -6.03 6.24 0.64
C VAL A 65 -6.14 5.09 1.63
N LEU A 66 -6.69 3.98 1.17
CA LEU A 66 -6.76 2.72 1.89
C LEU A 66 -5.47 1.94 1.64
N THR A 67 -4.59 1.89 2.64
CA THR A 67 -3.29 1.23 2.55
C THR A 67 -3.28 -0.16 3.13
N HIS A 68 -2.47 -1.03 2.56
CA HIS A 68 -2.15 -2.33 3.12
C HIS A 68 -0.68 -2.67 2.95
N HIS A 69 -0.20 -3.59 3.76
CA HIS A 69 1.15 -4.14 3.70
C HIS A 69 1.15 -5.44 2.89
N LEU A 70 2.23 -5.67 2.14
CA LEU A 70 2.32 -6.77 1.20
C LEU A 70 3.64 -7.54 1.36
N TYR A 71 3.53 -8.77 1.89
CA TYR A 71 4.66 -9.67 2.08
C TYR A 71 4.30 -11.09 1.64
N ASN A 72 4.74 -11.48 0.45
CA ASN A 72 4.23 -12.69 -0.22
C ASN A 72 4.95 -13.97 0.20
N LEU A 73 6.20 -13.88 0.67
CA LEU A 73 7.08 -15.04 0.84
C LEU A 73 7.09 -15.60 2.26
N GLY A 74 6.69 -14.80 3.26
CA GLY A 74 6.72 -15.19 4.67
C GLY A 74 7.84 -14.50 5.45
N PRO A 75 8.30 -15.08 6.58
CA PRO A 75 9.32 -14.47 7.42
C PRO A 75 10.71 -14.55 6.78
N GLY A 76 11.56 -13.57 7.11
CA GLY A 76 12.98 -13.53 6.77
C GLY A 76 13.83 -14.65 7.39
N SER A 77 13.26 -15.43 8.32
CA SER A 77 13.90 -16.59 8.93
C SER A 77 13.63 -17.90 8.16
N ASP A 78 12.88 -17.84 7.06
CA ASP A 78 12.47 -19.02 6.31
C ASP A 78 13.57 -19.50 5.35
N GLU A 79 14.13 -20.67 5.63
CA GLU A 79 15.20 -21.29 4.83
C GLU A 79 14.74 -21.75 3.44
N HIS A 80 13.46 -21.64 3.11
CA HIS A 80 12.90 -22.10 1.84
C HIS A 80 12.39 -20.95 0.96
N LEU A 81 12.80 -19.71 1.28
CA LEU A 81 12.37 -18.52 0.55
C LEU A 81 12.72 -18.56 -0.94
N GLU A 82 13.87 -19.16 -1.30
CA GLU A 82 14.31 -19.34 -2.70
C GLU A 82 13.33 -20.17 -3.53
N ARG A 83 12.72 -21.21 -2.96
CA ARG A 83 11.72 -22.00 -3.68
C ARG A 83 10.40 -21.25 -3.77
N LYS A 84 10.03 -20.52 -2.71
CA LYS A 84 8.78 -19.76 -2.62
C LYS A 84 8.72 -18.58 -3.58
N ILE A 85 9.85 -17.93 -3.86
CA ILE A 85 9.91 -16.80 -4.79
C ILE A 85 9.84 -17.22 -6.26
N LEU A 86 10.11 -18.50 -6.55
CA LEU A 86 9.94 -19.11 -7.87
C LEU A 86 8.57 -19.77 -8.06
N ASP A 87 7.77 -19.88 -6.99
CA ASP A 87 6.44 -20.46 -7.01
C ASP A 87 5.40 -19.43 -7.49
N HIS A 88 4.96 -19.59 -8.73
CA HIS A 88 3.97 -18.71 -9.35
C HIS A 88 2.59 -18.74 -8.66
N GLU A 89 2.14 -19.88 -8.15
CA GLU A 89 0.83 -19.98 -7.50
C GLU A 89 0.84 -19.20 -6.19
N ARG A 90 1.93 -19.33 -5.43
CA ARG A 90 2.14 -18.56 -4.21
C ARG A 90 2.13 -17.06 -4.50
N LEU A 91 2.88 -16.66 -5.51
CA LEU A 91 3.02 -15.27 -5.93
C LEU A 91 1.66 -14.67 -6.36
N SER A 92 0.86 -15.40 -7.14
CA SER A 92 -0.46 -14.95 -7.60
C SER A 92 -1.52 -14.81 -6.50
N ARG A 93 -1.29 -15.28 -5.27
CA ARG A 93 -2.28 -15.13 -4.17
C ARG A 93 -2.64 -13.68 -3.86
N VAL A 94 -1.74 -12.74 -4.16
CA VAL A 94 -1.97 -11.30 -3.96
C VAL A 94 -3.08 -10.74 -4.86
N GLU A 95 -3.41 -11.42 -5.97
CA GLU A 95 -4.52 -11.05 -6.86
C GLU A 95 -5.85 -10.98 -6.12
N SER A 96 -6.08 -11.94 -5.21
CA SER A 96 -7.29 -11.97 -4.39
C SER A 96 -7.40 -10.74 -3.46
N ILE A 97 -6.27 -10.28 -2.92
CA ILE A 97 -6.22 -9.09 -2.06
C ILE A 97 -6.58 -7.85 -2.89
N PHE A 98 -6.00 -7.71 -4.08
CA PHE A 98 -6.30 -6.57 -4.97
C PHE A 98 -7.75 -6.58 -5.46
N GLY A 99 -8.28 -7.75 -5.80
CA GLY A 99 -9.68 -7.93 -6.16
C GLY A 99 -10.62 -7.50 -5.04
N ASN A 100 -10.37 -7.98 -3.82
CA ASN A 100 -11.17 -7.63 -2.65
C ASN A 100 -11.05 -6.14 -2.30
N LEU A 101 -9.85 -5.55 -2.33
CA LEU A 101 -9.65 -4.10 -2.13
C LEU A 101 -10.42 -3.27 -3.16
N SER A 102 -10.39 -3.68 -4.42
CA SER A 102 -11.15 -3.03 -5.50
C SER A 102 -12.66 -3.07 -5.26
N GLU A 103 -13.17 -4.22 -4.81
CA GLU A 103 -14.58 -4.40 -4.49
C GLU A 103 -15.02 -3.52 -3.32
N ILE A 104 -14.28 -3.54 -2.22
CA ILE A 104 -14.70 -2.84 -1.00
C ILE A 104 -14.63 -1.32 -1.15
N ILE A 105 -13.68 -0.81 -1.96
CA ILE A 105 -13.62 0.61 -2.31
C ILE A 105 -14.86 0.99 -3.12
N LYS A 106 -15.26 0.19 -4.11
CA LYS A 106 -16.47 0.48 -4.89
C LYS A 106 -17.73 0.51 -4.03
N ILE A 107 -17.82 -0.37 -3.03
CA ILE A 107 -19.03 -0.51 -2.20
C ILE A 107 -19.05 0.50 -1.05
N TYR A 108 -17.97 0.59 -0.28
CA TYR A 108 -17.94 1.30 1.01
C TYR A 108 -17.12 2.59 1.01
N GLY A 109 -16.31 2.85 -0.02
CA GLY A 109 -15.43 4.01 -0.06
C GLY A 109 -15.06 4.49 -1.45
N PRO A 110 -16.02 4.83 -2.33
CA PRO A 110 -15.74 5.20 -3.72
C PRO A 110 -14.89 6.48 -3.87
N TRP A 111 -14.71 7.24 -2.78
CA TRP A 111 -13.80 8.39 -2.69
C TRP A 111 -12.34 8.02 -2.42
N SER A 112 -12.06 6.77 -2.02
CA SER A 112 -10.74 6.30 -1.61
C SER A 112 -10.02 5.60 -2.76
N SER A 113 -8.69 5.73 -2.80
CA SER A 113 -7.82 4.89 -3.63
C SER A 113 -7.21 3.74 -2.81
N ALA A 114 -6.83 2.62 -3.43
CA ALA A 114 -6.11 1.52 -2.78
C ALA A 114 -4.62 1.61 -3.07
N TRP A 115 -3.78 1.69 -2.04
CA TRP A 115 -2.32 1.70 -2.19
C TRP A 115 -1.68 0.55 -1.42
N VAL A 116 -0.50 0.12 -1.88
CA VAL A 116 0.42 -0.70 -1.10
C VAL A 116 1.30 0.28 -0.30
N GLY A 117 1.14 0.31 1.02
CA GLY A 117 1.84 1.27 1.90
C GLY A 117 3.21 0.78 2.36
N GLU A 118 3.40 -0.54 2.40
CA GLU A 118 4.65 -1.21 2.75
C GLU A 118 4.72 -2.52 1.96
N ALA A 119 5.87 -2.84 1.36
CA ALA A 119 6.01 -4.06 0.57
C ALA A 119 7.41 -4.65 0.69
N GLY A 120 7.46 -5.99 0.72
CA GLY A 120 8.70 -6.75 0.62
C GLY A 120 8.43 -8.19 0.19
N GLY A 121 9.46 -8.89 -0.29
CA GLY A 121 9.32 -10.32 -0.56
C GLY A 121 8.99 -11.06 0.73
N ALA A 122 9.85 -10.92 1.74
CA ALA A 122 9.68 -11.48 3.08
C ALA A 122 9.68 -10.37 4.14
N TYR A 123 8.88 -10.55 5.19
CA TYR A 123 8.86 -9.67 6.35
C TYR A 123 10.05 -9.99 7.28
N ASN A 124 10.25 -9.21 8.36
CA ASN A 124 11.45 -9.31 9.22
C ASN A 124 12.76 -9.10 8.46
N SER A 125 12.83 -8.01 7.69
CA SER A 125 14.02 -7.56 6.93
C SER A 125 14.46 -8.46 5.76
N GLY A 126 13.69 -9.49 5.43
CA GLY A 126 14.00 -10.40 4.33
C GLY A 126 15.07 -11.43 4.65
N VAL A 127 15.56 -12.13 3.61
CA VAL A 127 16.58 -13.20 3.74
C VAL A 127 17.83 -12.78 2.98
N ASN A 128 19.00 -12.90 3.62
CA ASN A 128 20.28 -12.73 2.94
C ASN A 128 20.40 -13.77 1.80
N HIS A 129 20.94 -13.37 0.64
CA HIS A 129 21.02 -14.17 -0.60
C HIS A 129 19.71 -14.30 -1.40
N VAL A 130 18.57 -13.87 -0.87
CA VAL A 130 17.29 -13.82 -1.62
C VAL A 130 16.84 -12.38 -1.82
N SER A 131 16.57 -11.67 -0.73
CA SER A 131 15.99 -10.32 -0.75
C SER A 131 16.98 -9.25 -1.23
N ASN A 132 18.28 -9.50 -1.14
CA ASN A 132 19.35 -8.61 -1.60
C ASN A 132 20.00 -9.06 -2.94
N ARG A 133 19.33 -9.95 -3.68
CA ARG A 133 19.81 -10.49 -4.97
C ARG A 133 18.79 -10.28 -6.07
N PHE A 134 19.22 -10.57 -7.31
CA PHE A 134 18.36 -10.55 -8.49
C PHE A 134 17.08 -11.36 -8.33
N LEU A 135 17.12 -12.42 -7.52
CA LEU A 135 15.97 -13.26 -7.22
C LEU A 135 14.78 -12.46 -6.66
N ASN A 136 15.02 -11.38 -5.91
CA ASN A 136 13.95 -10.49 -5.42
C ASN A 136 13.15 -9.81 -6.55
N SER A 137 13.71 -9.70 -7.76
CA SER A 137 13.04 -9.09 -8.92
C SER A 137 11.76 -9.84 -9.35
N PHE A 138 11.64 -11.14 -9.07
CA PHE A 138 10.42 -11.90 -9.39
C PHE A 138 9.20 -11.36 -8.63
N CYS A 139 9.35 -10.98 -7.35
CA CYS A 139 8.28 -10.32 -6.61
C CYS A 139 7.94 -8.95 -7.21
N ALA A 140 8.95 -8.13 -7.52
CA ALA A 140 8.73 -6.79 -8.08
C ALA A 140 8.05 -6.83 -9.46
N LEU A 141 8.50 -7.73 -10.35
CA LEU A 141 7.94 -7.92 -11.68
C LEU A 141 6.52 -8.45 -11.64
N LEU A 142 6.24 -9.41 -10.75
CA LEU A 142 4.90 -9.90 -10.54
C LEU A 142 3.98 -8.78 -10.03
N TRP A 143 4.38 -8.04 -8.99
CA TRP A 143 3.57 -6.93 -8.50
C TRP A 143 3.32 -5.89 -9.59
N HIS A 144 4.33 -5.53 -10.37
CA HIS A 144 4.16 -4.64 -11.52
C HIS A 144 3.11 -5.17 -12.51
N ARG A 145 3.14 -6.49 -12.82
CA ARG A 145 2.16 -7.14 -13.69
C ARG A 145 0.75 -7.12 -13.08
N LEU A 146 0.61 -7.41 -11.79
CA LEU A 146 -0.68 -7.58 -11.11
C LEU A 146 -1.34 -6.25 -10.76
N MET A 147 -0.56 -5.24 -10.42
CA MET A 147 -1.07 -3.88 -10.20
C MET A 147 -1.47 -3.24 -11.54
N GLY A 148 -0.78 -3.58 -12.64
CA GLY A 148 -1.18 -3.22 -14.00
C GLY A 148 -1.38 -1.72 -14.24
N LYS A 149 -1.74 -1.33 -15.48
CA LYS A 149 -1.95 0.09 -15.85
C LYS A 149 -3.22 0.73 -15.25
N LYS A 150 -4.03 -0.02 -14.47
CA LYS A 150 -5.31 0.46 -13.92
C LYS A 150 -5.26 0.80 -12.42
N VAL A 151 -4.31 0.24 -11.64
CA VAL A 151 -4.13 0.59 -10.22
C VAL A 151 -3.07 1.70 -10.06
N LEU A 152 -2.20 1.86 -11.06
CA LEU A 152 -1.38 3.05 -11.26
C LEU A 152 -1.83 3.77 -12.53
N ALA A 153 -2.80 4.67 -12.41
CA ALA A 153 -2.79 5.84 -13.29
C ALA A 153 -1.59 6.70 -12.86
N VAL A 154 -0.38 6.34 -13.29
CA VAL A 154 0.63 7.37 -13.53
C VAL A 154 0.08 8.10 -14.74
N SER A 155 -0.36 9.35 -14.56
CA SER A 155 -0.58 10.24 -15.71
C SER A 155 0.68 10.17 -16.55
N SER A 156 0.52 9.73 -17.79
CA SER A 156 1.60 9.66 -18.77
C SER A 156 2.07 11.04 -19.24
N ASP A 157 1.69 12.13 -18.55
CA ASP A 157 2.02 13.50 -18.94
C ASP A 157 3.34 14.00 -18.35
N VAL A 158 4.13 13.14 -17.69
CA VAL A 158 5.55 13.43 -17.50
C VAL A 158 6.32 12.77 -18.64
N HIS A 159 6.45 13.50 -19.73
CA HIS A 159 7.35 13.12 -20.81
C HIS A 159 8.78 13.09 -20.27
N ILE A 160 9.46 11.95 -20.39
CA ILE A 160 10.90 11.77 -20.09
C ILE A 160 11.81 12.80 -20.80
N LYS A 161 11.29 13.52 -21.80
CA LYS A 161 11.99 14.64 -22.45
C LYS A 161 12.16 15.86 -21.53
N ASP A 162 11.30 16.05 -20.52
CA ASP A 162 11.35 17.21 -19.62
C ASP A 162 12.47 17.09 -18.58
N PHE A 163 12.93 15.86 -18.29
CA PHE A 163 14.04 15.62 -17.37
C PHE A 163 15.42 16.00 -17.97
N TYR A 164 15.54 15.99 -19.30
CA TYR A 164 16.79 16.38 -19.98
C TYR A 164 16.88 17.89 -20.26
N LEU A 165 15.75 18.61 -20.29
CA LEU A 165 15.73 20.06 -20.54
C LEU A 165 16.08 20.90 -19.29
N GLN A 166 15.92 20.37 -18.07
CA GLN A 166 16.33 21.08 -16.84
C GLN A 166 17.81 20.94 -16.48
N LEU A 167 18.55 19.97 -17.06
CA LEU A 167 20.00 19.83 -16.84
C LEU A 167 20.85 20.59 -17.88
N GLY A 168 20.25 21.04 -18.99
CA GLY A 168 20.93 21.84 -20.02
C GLY A 168 21.10 23.33 -19.67
N ASN A 169 20.25 23.88 -18.79
CA ASN A 169 20.25 25.31 -18.46
C ASN A 169 20.98 25.67 -17.15
N VAL A 170 21.64 24.71 -16.49
CA VAL A 170 22.44 24.95 -15.26
C VAL A 170 23.95 24.99 -15.57
N SER A 171 24.36 24.94 -16.84
CA SER A 171 25.78 25.08 -17.25
C SER A 171 26.10 26.34 -18.06
N ARG A 172 25.17 27.31 -18.15
CA ARG A 172 25.44 28.64 -18.71
C ARG A 172 24.82 29.74 -17.84
N SER A 173 25.53 30.06 -16.76
CA SER A 173 25.50 31.35 -16.06
C SER A 173 26.90 31.62 -15.55
#